data_AF-A0A967MKH7-F1
#
_entry.id   AF-A0A967MKH7-F1
#
_cell.length_a   1.000
_cell.length_b   1.000
_cell.length_c   1.000
_cell.angle_alpha   90.00
_cell.angle_beta   90.00
_cell.angle_gamma   90.00
#
_symmetry.space_group_name_H-M   'P 1'
#
loop_
_entity.id
_entity.type
_entity.pdbx_description
1 polymer ?
#
loop_
_entity_poly.entity_id
_entity_poly.type
_entity_poly.pdbx_seq_one_letter_code
_entity_poly.pdbx_strand_id
1 'polypeptide(L)'
;MRGDTTGGRDGFAPPCVAAPGAPDEAWVLSGNEAQRVTIELESEYDGALAVVDPAGAVLACNDDRHGHYFSSVVHVDLEPGVPLRVIVDGFGGKAGAYELTARVETPPPNGGVLPLGQTVSGDTRGATDDQSSMCTARGPDHALRFEVGEAGTYRFAIEAPEWSPMIAVRPDGSENVLGCRVGQGRVESEYTLQTGTYWVIVDGGARDSAGPYRLRAERVD
;
A
#
# COMPACT_ATOMS: atom_id res chain seq x y z
N MET A 1 5.44 -16.64 -5.46
CA MET A 1 6.65 -17.39 -5.87
C MET A 1 7.59 -17.45 -4.68
N ARG A 2 8.42 -18.48 -4.55
CA ARG A 2 9.40 -18.59 -3.46
C ARG A 2 10.80 -18.67 -4.04
N GLY A 3 11.77 -18.07 -3.37
CA GLY A 3 13.18 -18.10 -3.75
C GLY A 3 14.09 -17.98 -2.53
N ASP A 4 15.39 -17.95 -2.77
CA ASP A 4 16.44 -17.78 -1.76
C ASP A 4 17.66 -17.12 -2.39
N THR A 5 18.05 -15.95 -1.88
CA THR A 5 19.20 -15.20 -2.40
C THR A 5 20.56 -15.74 -1.90
N THR A 6 20.57 -16.69 -0.96
CA THR A 6 21.79 -17.21 -0.34
C THR A 6 22.77 -17.79 -1.36
N GLY A 7 24.01 -17.30 -1.36
CA GLY A 7 25.06 -17.77 -2.27
C GLY A 7 24.87 -17.32 -3.73
N GLY A 8 23.89 -16.46 -3.99
CA GLY A 8 23.71 -15.77 -5.27
C GLY A 8 24.83 -14.77 -5.58
N ARG A 9 24.69 -14.09 -6.72
CA ARG A 9 25.59 -12.99 -7.10
C ARG A 9 24.95 -11.67 -6.70
N ASP A 10 25.77 -10.69 -6.36
CA ASP A 10 25.40 -9.27 -6.39
C ASP A 10 25.63 -8.76 -7.82
N GLY A 11 24.57 -8.81 -8.63
CA GLY A 11 24.51 -8.36 -10.00
C GLY A 11 23.69 -7.06 -10.20
N PHE A 12 22.96 -6.62 -9.18
CA PHE A 12 22.14 -5.42 -9.21
C PHE A 12 22.05 -4.77 -7.83
N ALA A 13 22.39 -3.49 -7.74
CA ALA A 13 22.23 -2.71 -6.51
C ALA A 13 21.02 -1.76 -6.64
N PRO A 14 19.89 -2.03 -5.96
CA PRO A 14 18.73 -1.15 -5.98
C PRO A 14 19.04 0.22 -5.39
N PRO A 15 18.61 1.32 -6.02
CA PRO A 15 18.96 2.67 -5.58
C PRO A 15 18.32 3.07 -4.23
N CYS A 16 17.28 2.36 -3.79
CA CYS A 16 16.65 2.56 -2.49
C CYS A 16 17.38 1.89 -1.34
N VAL A 17 18.34 0.99 -1.61
CA VAL A 17 19.10 0.28 -0.59
C VAL A 17 20.34 1.10 -0.22
N ALA A 18 20.36 1.64 1.00
CA ALA A 18 21.47 2.51 1.43
C ALA A 18 22.79 1.74 1.67
N ALA A 19 22.71 0.45 2.01
CA ALA A 19 23.85 -0.43 2.20
C ALA A 19 23.81 -1.57 1.18
N PRO A 20 24.39 -1.41 -0.02
CA PRO A 20 24.36 -2.44 -1.06
C PRO A 20 25.36 -3.58 -0.74
N GLY A 21 25.45 -4.57 -1.62
CA GLY A 21 26.41 -5.67 -1.51
C GLY A 21 25.79 -7.02 -1.16
N ALA A 22 24.47 -7.14 -1.21
CA ALA A 22 23.77 -8.40 -1.01
C ALA A 22 23.60 -9.15 -2.34
N PRO A 23 23.52 -10.49 -2.29
CA PRO A 23 23.10 -11.28 -3.43
C PRO A 23 21.67 -10.97 -3.86
N ASP A 24 21.44 -10.90 -5.17
CA ASP A 24 20.11 -10.69 -5.75
C ASP A 24 19.60 -11.89 -6.56
N GLU A 25 18.28 -11.90 -6.74
CA GLU A 25 17.57 -12.78 -7.66
C GLU A 25 16.59 -11.96 -8.52
N ALA A 26 16.49 -12.33 -9.80
CA ALA A 26 15.66 -11.61 -10.77
C ALA A 26 14.55 -12.49 -11.34
N TRP A 27 13.32 -11.99 -11.30
CA TRP A 27 12.14 -12.57 -11.94
C TRP A 27 11.70 -11.72 -13.12
N VAL A 28 10.97 -12.34 -14.05
CA VAL A 28 10.32 -11.62 -15.15
C VAL A 28 8.83 -11.49 -14.84
N LEU A 29 8.33 -10.27 -14.83
CA LEU A 29 6.92 -9.93 -14.76
C LEU A 29 6.46 -9.45 -16.14
N SER A 30 5.37 -10.04 -16.64
CA SER A 30 4.76 -9.63 -17.92
C SER A 30 3.26 -9.84 -17.86
N GLY A 31 2.51 -8.94 -18.50
CA GLY A 31 1.07 -9.01 -18.64
C GLY A 31 0.62 -8.79 -20.08
N ASN A 32 -0.64 -9.12 -20.36
CA ASN A 32 -1.27 -8.93 -21.67
C ASN A 32 -2.22 -7.73 -21.71
N GLU A 33 -2.40 -7.03 -20.58
CA GLU A 33 -3.31 -5.91 -20.43
C GLU A 33 -2.60 -4.78 -19.69
N ALA A 34 -2.96 -3.54 -20.04
CA ALA A 34 -2.52 -2.36 -19.33
C ALA A 34 -3.19 -2.34 -17.95
N GLN A 35 -2.40 -2.52 -16.90
CA GLN A 35 -2.92 -2.65 -15.54
C GLN A 35 -1.86 -2.30 -14.52
N ARG A 36 -2.31 -1.77 -13.38
CA ARG A 36 -1.43 -1.52 -12.25
C ARG A 36 -1.26 -2.80 -11.43
N VAL A 37 -0.03 -3.13 -11.10
CA VAL A 37 0.34 -4.34 -10.37
C VAL A 37 1.13 -3.96 -9.12
N THR A 38 0.72 -4.57 -8.01
CA THR A 38 1.48 -4.52 -6.78
C THR A 38 2.31 -5.77 -6.64
N ILE A 39 3.54 -5.58 -6.21
CA ILE A 39 4.49 -6.65 -5.95
C ILE A 39 4.93 -6.51 -4.49
N GLU A 40 4.69 -7.58 -3.74
CA GLU A 40 5.03 -7.69 -2.32
C GLU A 40 6.11 -8.75 -2.14
N LEU A 41 7.14 -8.38 -1.40
CA LEU A 41 8.19 -9.24 -0.89
C LEU A 41 7.96 -9.44 0.61
N GLU A 42 7.88 -10.69 1.06
CA GLU A 42 8.07 -11.06 2.46
C GLU A 42 9.33 -11.93 2.55
N SER A 43 10.22 -11.63 3.47
CA SER A 43 11.54 -12.30 3.55
C SER A 43 11.95 -12.60 4.98
N GLU A 44 12.84 -13.58 5.16
CA GLU A 44 13.41 -13.91 6.47
C GLU A 44 14.57 -12.98 6.88
N TYR A 45 14.88 -12.00 6.03
CA TYR A 45 16.00 -11.07 6.17
C TYR A 45 15.54 -9.65 5.84
N ASP A 46 16.46 -8.70 5.92
CA ASP A 46 16.21 -7.30 5.58
C ASP A 46 16.22 -7.17 4.06
N GLY A 47 15.03 -7.21 3.46
CA GLY A 47 14.85 -7.53 2.03
C GLY A 47 14.29 -6.35 1.24
N ALA A 48 14.93 -6.05 0.11
CA ALA A 48 14.57 -4.96 -0.78
C ALA A 48 14.00 -5.47 -2.10
N LEU A 49 13.15 -4.64 -2.72
CA LEU A 49 12.46 -4.95 -3.96
C LEU A 49 12.64 -3.81 -4.96
N ALA A 50 13.05 -4.14 -6.19
CA ALA A 50 13.13 -3.19 -7.29
C ALA A 50 12.41 -3.72 -8.54
N VAL A 51 11.85 -2.83 -9.35
CA VAL A 51 11.33 -3.16 -10.68
C VAL A 51 12.08 -2.35 -11.72
N VAL A 52 12.57 -3.04 -12.73
CA VAL A 52 13.43 -2.50 -13.78
C VAL A 52 12.82 -2.77 -15.14
N ASP A 53 12.77 -1.74 -15.99
CA ASP A 53 12.30 -1.87 -17.36
C ASP A 53 13.34 -2.55 -18.29
N PRO A 54 12.98 -2.90 -19.54
CA PRO A 54 13.94 -3.47 -20.49
C PRO A 54 15.15 -2.59 -20.84
N ALA A 55 15.04 -1.27 -20.66
CA ALA A 55 16.13 -0.33 -20.90
C ALA A 55 17.09 -0.23 -19.70
N GLY A 56 16.73 -0.84 -18.56
CA GLY A 56 17.51 -0.82 -17.32
C GLY A 56 17.12 0.32 -16.37
N ALA A 57 16.04 1.05 -16.64
CA ALA A 57 15.55 2.09 -15.75
C ALA A 57 14.78 1.47 -14.58
N VAL A 58 15.05 1.95 -13.36
CA VAL A 58 14.30 1.56 -12.17
C VAL A 58 12.98 2.31 -12.14
N LEU A 59 11.87 1.58 -12.27
CA LEU A 59 10.51 2.12 -12.25
C LEU A 59 9.99 2.31 -10.82
N ALA A 60 10.33 1.37 -9.95
CA ALA A 60 9.97 1.40 -8.54
C ALA A 60 11.03 0.70 -7.70
N CYS A 61 11.20 1.13 -6.46
CA CYS A 61 12.15 0.58 -5.51
C CYS A 61 11.62 0.78 -4.09
N ASN A 62 11.72 -0.25 -3.26
CA ASN A 62 11.43 -0.15 -1.84
C ASN A 62 12.37 -1.07 -1.04
N ASP A 63 12.95 -0.55 0.03
CA ASP A 63 13.81 -1.29 0.98
C ASP A 63 12.97 -1.81 2.15
N ASP A 64 12.00 -1.00 2.62
CA ASP A 64 11.17 -1.30 3.77
C ASP A 64 9.72 -0.88 3.56
N ARG A 65 8.79 -1.78 3.84
CA ARG A 65 7.39 -1.42 4.03
C ARG A 65 7.24 -0.68 5.35
N HIS A 66 7.25 0.66 5.32
CA HIS A 66 6.99 1.51 6.49
C HIS A 66 7.83 1.14 7.74
N GLY A 67 9.11 0.83 7.55
CA GLY A 67 10.04 0.44 8.63
C GLY A 67 9.96 -1.04 9.04
N HIS A 68 9.27 -1.87 8.24
CA HIS A 68 9.30 -3.32 8.37
C HIS A 68 10.37 -3.94 7.47
N TYR A 69 11.55 -4.17 8.04
CA TYR A 69 12.72 -4.77 7.37
C TYR A 69 12.45 -6.09 6.62
N PHE A 70 11.47 -6.86 7.07
CA PHE A 70 11.15 -8.19 6.50
C PHE A 70 10.12 -8.15 5.36
N SER A 71 9.68 -6.95 4.94
CA SER A 71 8.63 -6.81 3.93
C SER A 71 8.88 -5.57 3.08
N SER A 72 8.70 -5.70 1.77
CA SER A 72 8.84 -4.60 0.81
C SER A 72 7.69 -4.64 -0.19
N VAL A 73 7.21 -3.47 -0.61
CA VAL A 73 6.09 -3.35 -1.55
C VAL A 73 6.37 -2.28 -2.60
N VAL A 74 6.10 -2.58 -3.86
CA VAL A 74 6.22 -1.66 -5.00
C VAL A 74 5.00 -1.77 -5.91
N HIS A 75 4.69 -0.67 -6.59
CA HIS A 75 3.58 -0.56 -7.53
C HIS A 75 4.13 -0.17 -8.89
N VAL A 76 3.69 -0.86 -9.95
CA VAL A 76 4.11 -0.57 -11.32
C VAL A 76 2.95 -0.69 -12.30
N ASP A 77 2.93 0.18 -13.29
CA ASP A 77 2.03 0.04 -14.43
C ASP A 77 2.64 -0.94 -15.44
N LEU A 78 1.93 -2.03 -15.71
CA LEU A 78 2.29 -2.96 -16.76
C LEU A 78 1.71 -2.49 -18.08
N GLU A 79 2.55 -2.48 -19.11
CA GLU A 79 2.12 -2.34 -20.50
C GLU A 79 2.05 -3.73 -21.16
N PRO A 80 1.06 -3.99 -22.03
CA PRO A 80 0.92 -5.27 -22.71
C PRO A 80 2.19 -5.71 -23.44
N GLY A 81 2.72 -6.89 -23.09
CA GLY A 81 3.87 -7.49 -23.75
C GLY A 81 5.22 -6.84 -23.46
N VAL A 82 5.30 -5.84 -22.56
CA VAL A 82 6.56 -5.26 -22.10
C VAL A 82 7.02 -6.02 -20.84
N PRO A 83 8.08 -6.84 -20.91
CA PRO A 83 8.55 -7.56 -19.73
C PRO A 83 9.30 -6.62 -18.79
N LEU A 84 8.96 -6.65 -17.51
CA LEU A 84 9.72 -6.00 -16.43
C LEU A 84 10.55 -7.04 -15.69
N ARG A 85 11.71 -6.62 -15.17
CA ARG A 85 12.52 -7.42 -14.24
C ARG A 85 12.17 -7.01 -12.82
N VAL A 86 11.80 -7.98 -12.00
CA VAL A 86 11.60 -7.79 -10.56
C VAL A 86 12.83 -8.32 -9.85
N ILE A 87 13.52 -7.46 -9.13
CA ILE A 87 14.77 -7.77 -8.42
C ILE A 87 14.48 -7.86 -6.93
N VAL A 88 14.80 -9.00 -6.34
CA VAL A 88 14.82 -9.22 -4.89
C VAL A 88 16.26 -9.17 -4.44
N ASP A 89 16.56 -8.30 -3.47
CA ASP A 89 17.90 -8.07 -2.93
C ASP A 89 17.82 -7.92 -1.40
N GLY A 90 18.94 -7.65 -0.72
CA GLY A 90 18.98 -7.43 0.72
C GLY A 90 19.80 -6.22 1.17
N PHE A 91 19.50 -5.75 2.37
CA PHE A 91 20.24 -4.67 3.00
C PHE A 91 21.54 -5.18 3.65
N GLY A 92 22.66 -4.54 3.35
CA GLY A 92 23.93 -4.73 4.05
C GLY A 92 24.50 -6.14 3.95
N GLY A 93 24.32 -6.80 2.80
CA GLY A 93 24.81 -8.17 2.56
C GLY A 93 23.91 -9.28 3.12
N LYS A 94 22.74 -8.94 3.67
CA LYS A 94 21.77 -9.93 4.16
C LYS A 94 21.13 -10.68 2.99
N ALA A 95 20.89 -11.96 3.20
CA ALA A 95 20.30 -12.86 2.21
C ALA A 95 19.51 -13.97 2.91
N GLY A 96 18.64 -14.64 2.17
CA GLY A 96 17.86 -15.76 2.71
C GLY A 96 16.63 -16.06 1.86
N ALA A 97 15.75 -16.87 2.44
CA ALA A 97 14.49 -17.27 1.81
C ALA A 97 13.49 -16.10 1.76
N TYR A 98 12.68 -16.09 0.72
CA TYR A 98 11.62 -15.10 0.54
C TYR A 98 10.41 -15.64 -0.23
N GLU A 99 9.31 -14.92 -0.12
CA GLU A 99 8.09 -15.10 -0.89
C GLU A 99 7.74 -13.80 -1.62
N LEU A 100 7.55 -13.89 -2.93
CA LEU A 100 7.17 -12.79 -3.82
C LEU A 100 5.74 -13.00 -4.31
N THR A 101 4.87 -12.01 -4.10
CA THR A 101 3.48 -12.04 -4.59
C THR A 101 3.24 -10.86 -5.51
N ALA A 102 2.72 -11.12 -6.70
CA ALA A 102 2.28 -10.08 -7.63
C ALA A 102 0.75 -10.15 -7.78
N ARG A 103 0.08 -9.00 -7.69
CA ARG A 103 -1.39 -8.89 -7.73
C ARG A 103 -1.76 -7.74 -8.64
N VAL A 104 -2.79 -7.94 -9.47
CA VAL A 104 -3.43 -6.81 -10.15
C VAL A 104 -4.14 -5.99 -9.10
N GLU A 105 -3.86 -4.69 -9.06
CA GLU A 105 -4.55 -3.79 -8.15
C GLU A 105 -6.02 -3.72 -8.52
N THR A 106 -6.88 -3.86 -7.51
CA THR A 106 -8.28 -3.48 -7.67
C THR A 106 -8.36 -1.98 -7.41
N PRO A 107 -8.81 -1.16 -8.39
CA PRO A 107 -8.94 0.27 -8.17
C PRO A 107 -9.87 0.53 -6.96
N PRO A 108 -9.56 1.53 -6.11
CA PRO A 108 -10.45 1.90 -5.03
C PRO A 108 -11.85 2.26 -5.58
N PRO A 109 -12.91 2.05 -4.78
CA PRO A 109 -14.27 2.32 -5.23
C PRO A 109 -14.43 3.78 -5.66
N ASN A 110 -15.35 4.01 -6.60
CA ASN A 110 -15.64 5.35 -7.13
C ASN A 110 -14.40 6.07 -7.70
N GLY A 111 -13.45 5.33 -8.27
CA GLY A 111 -12.20 5.88 -8.81
C GLY A 111 -11.30 6.51 -7.75
N GLY A 112 -11.40 6.05 -6.49
CA GLY A 112 -10.64 6.59 -5.37
C GLY A 112 -11.10 7.97 -4.91
N VAL A 113 -12.36 8.33 -5.13
CA VAL A 113 -12.92 9.60 -4.65
C VAL A 113 -14.00 9.34 -3.60
N LEU A 114 -13.93 10.06 -2.48
CA LEU A 114 -14.98 10.13 -1.47
C LEU A 114 -15.72 11.47 -1.61
N PRO A 115 -16.94 11.50 -2.17
CA PRO A 115 -17.72 12.74 -2.28
C PRO A 115 -18.34 13.12 -0.93
N LEU A 116 -18.32 14.42 -0.59
CA LEU A 116 -19.00 14.93 0.60
C LEU A 116 -20.51 14.61 0.56
N GLY A 117 -21.04 14.11 1.67
CA GLY A 117 -22.45 13.79 1.86
C GLY A 117 -22.90 12.46 1.26
N GLN A 118 -22.08 11.81 0.43
CA GLN A 118 -22.40 10.54 -0.23
C GLN A 118 -21.78 9.34 0.49
N THR A 119 -22.46 8.20 0.42
CA THR A 119 -21.92 6.92 0.87
C THR A 119 -21.24 6.21 -0.28
N VAL A 120 -19.98 5.84 -0.10
CA VAL A 120 -19.20 5.00 -1.01
C VAL A 120 -19.15 3.58 -0.43
N SER A 121 -19.52 2.59 -1.22
CA SER A 121 -19.35 1.18 -0.85
C SER A 121 -18.05 0.65 -1.46
N GLY A 122 -17.28 -0.12 -0.69
CA GLY A 122 -16.05 -0.75 -1.14
C GLY A 122 -15.84 -2.11 -0.49
N ASP A 123 -14.75 -2.78 -0.85
CA ASP A 123 -14.30 -4.04 -0.26
C ASP A 123 -12.79 -4.05 -0.28
N THR A 124 -12.15 -4.11 0.90
CA THR A 124 -10.68 -4.11 0.96
C THR A 124 -10.10 -5.48 0.62
N ARG A 125 -10.89 -6.55 0.48
CA ARG A 125 -10.36 -7.86 0.13
C ARG A 125 -9.70 -7.84 -1.24
N GLY A 126 -8.42 -8.20 -1.30
CA GLY A 126 -7.62 -8.19 -2.52
C GLY A 126 -7.05 -6.82 -2.89
N ALA A 127 -7.35 -5.78 -2.10
CA ALA A 127 -6.60 -4.54 -2.13
C ALA A 127 -5.19 -4.74 -1.59
N THR A 128 -4.38 -3.71 -1.76
CA THR A 128 -2.99 -3.66 -1.34
C THR A 128 -2.92 -3.15 0.09
N ASP A 129 -1.94 -3.62 0.85
CA ASP A 129 -1.58 -3.01 2.14
C ASP A 129 -0.48 -1.99 1.80
N ASP A 130 -0.85 -0.79 1.35
CA ASP A 130 0.06 0.27 0.92
C ASP A 130 0.04 1.51 1.82
N GLN A 131 -0.90 1.56 2.75
CA GLN A 131 -0.94 2.50 3.85
C GLN A 131 -0.62 1.75 5.14
N SER A 132 0.28 2.29 5.95
CA SER A 132 0.40 1.85 7.34
C SER A 132 0.36 3.07 8.23
N SER A 133 -0.54 3.03 9.22
CA SER A 133 -0.68 4.10 10.20
C SER A 133 -0.40 3.57 11.61
N MET A 134 -0.13 4.49 12.53
CA MET A 134 0.18 4.16 13.92
C MET A 134 -0.94 3.39 14.67
N CYS A 135 -2.16 3.34 14.14
CA CYS A 135 -3.28 2.61 14.75
C CYS A 135 -3.66 1.30 14.03
N THR A 136 -2.89 0.84 13.04
CA THR A 136 -3.28 -0.34 12.23
C THR A 136 -2.39 -1.54 12.51
N ALA A 137 -2.86 -2.69 12.04
CA ALA A 137 -2.06 -3.88 11.83
C ALA A 137 -2.20 -4.29 10.35
N ARG A 138 -1.13 -4.87 9.80
CA ARG A 138 -1.00 -5.32 8.40
C ARG A 138 -2.32 -5.84 7.81
N GLY A 139 -2.91 -5.08 6.88
CA GLY A 139 -4.21 -5.37 6.29
C GLY A 139 -4.38 -4.67 4.94
N PRO A 140 -5.10 -5.26 3.97
CA PRO A 140 -5.48 -4.57 2.76
C PRO A 140 -6.25 -3.28 3.06
N ASP A 141 -5.89 -2.20 2.37
CA ASP A 141 -6.45 -0.88 2.59
C ASP A 141 -6.97 -0.24 1.30
N HIS A 142 -7.84 0.76 1.47
CA HIS A 142 -8.25 1.68 0.41
C HIS A 142 -8.00 3.11 0.88
N ALA A 143 -7.28 3.89 0.08
CA ALA A 143 -7.20 5.34 0.22
C ALA A 143 -8.16 6.05 -0.75
N LEU A 144 -9.06 6.86 -0.21
CA LEU A 144 -9.99 7.67 -1.01
C LEU A 144 -9.69 9.15 -0.84
N ARG A 145 -9.58 9.86 -1.96
CA ARG A 145 -9.39 11.31 -2.03
C ARG A 145 -10.66 12.05 -1.60
N PHE A 146 -10.50 12.95 -0.65
CA PHE A 146 -11.55 13.81 -0.12
C PHE A 146 -11.13 15.27 -0.25
N GLU A 147 -11.96 16.07 -0.93
CA GLU A 147 -11.71 17.50 -1.11
C GLU A 147 -12.47 18.32 -0.06
N VAL A 148 -11.74 19.14 0.67
CA VAL A 148 -12.31 20.12 1.60
C VAL A 148 -12.37 21.46 0.90
N GLY A 149 -13.56 21.84 0.45
CA GLY A 149 -13.81 23.14 -0.18
C GLY A 149 -13.93 24.31 0.81
N GLU A 150 -14.28 24.01 2.07
CA GLU A 150 -14.45 25.01 3.13
C GLU A 150 -13.87 24.47 4.44
N ALA A 151 -13.13 25.30 5.18
CA ALA A 151 -12.65 24.91 6.49
C ALA A 151 -13.83 24.66 7.45
N GLY A 152 -13.76 23.58 8.23
CA GLY A 152 -14.87 23.14 9.07
C GLY A 152 -14.59 21.82 9.76
N THR A 153 -15.60 21.29 10.46
CA THR A 153 -15.47 19.99 11.11
C THR A 153 -16.16 18.92 10.27
N TYR A 154 -15.42 17.87 9.95
CA TYR A 154 -15.88 16.77 9.12
C TYR A 154 -15.87 15.48 9.92
N ARG A 155 -16.98 14.74 9.85
CA ARG A 155 -17.12 13.39 10.36
C ARG A 155 -16.95 12.39 9.22
N PHE A 156 -16.11 11.40 9.45
CA PHE A 156 -15.97 10.24 8.59
C PHE A 156 -16.47 9.00 9.32
N ALA A 157 -17.28 8.18 8.67
CA ALA A 157 -17.90 7.00 9.25
C ALA A 157 -17.75 5.79 8.33
N ILE A 158 -17.30 4.67 8.89
CA ILE A 158 -17.25 3.36 8.22
C ILE A 158 -18.26 2.43 8.89
N GLU A 159 -19.06 1.75 8.08
CA GLU A 159 -19.88 0.60 8.44
C GLU A 159 -19.29 -0.66 7.81
N ALA A 160 -18.99 -1.66 8.63
CA ALA A 160 -18.26 -2.87 8.25
C ALA A 160 -18.67 -4.02 9.19
N PRO A 161 -19.94 -4.44 9.21
CA PRO A 161 -20.54 -5.25 10.29
C PRO A 161 -19.86 -6.61 10.55
N GLU A 162 -19.11 -7.11 9.58
CA GLU A 162 -18.46 -8.44 9.62
C GLU A 162 -16.98 -8.39 10.01
N TRP A 163 -16.39 -7.20 10.21
CA TRP A 163 -14.97 -7.07 10.52
C TRP A 163 -14.66 -5.81 11.36
N SER A 164 -13.39 -5.63 11.73
CA SER A 164 -12.94 -4.53 12.58
C SER A 164 -12.25 -3.46 11.72
N PRO A 165 -12.97 -2.42 11.27
CA PRO A 165 -12.39 -1.39 10.42
C PRO A 165 -11.51 -0.42 11.22
N MET A 166 -10.50 0.09 10.56
CA MET A 166 -9.69 1.24 10.94
C MET A 166 -10.00 2.39 9.99
N ILE A 167 -10.14 3.60 10.53
CA ILE A 167 -10.17 4.83 9.75
C ILE A 167 -9.00 5.72 10.11
N ALA A 168 -8.27 6.19 9.10
CA ALA A 168 -7.27 7.23 9.24
C ALA A 168 -7.52 8.36 8.23
N VAL A 169 -7.10 9.58 8.58
CA VAL A 169 -7.17 10.73 7.68
C VAL A 169 -5.79 11.36 7.58
N ARG A 170 -5.31 11.56 6.35
CA ARG A 170 -3.98 12.08 6.04
C ARG A 170 -4.08 13.27 5.10
N PRO A 171 -3.41 14.41 5.35
CA PRO A 171 -3.31 15.47 4.35
C PRO A 171 -2.55 14.99 3.12
N ASP A 172 -2.91 15.48 1.93
CA ASP A 172 -2.13 15.20 0.73
C ASP A 172 -0.70 15.74 0.86
N GLY A 173 0.29 14.96 0.40
CA GLY A 173 1.72 15.30 0.51
C GLY A 173 2.35 15.14 1.90
N SER A 174 1.66 14.51 2.86
CA SER A 174 2.19 14.20 4.19
C SER A 174 2.15 12.70 4.45
N GLU A 175 3.18 12.15 5.08
CA GLU A 175 3.17 10.77 5.60
C GLU A 175 2.44 10.66 6.95
N ASN A 176 2.27 11.77 7.66
CA ASN A 176 1.64 11.79 8.97
C ASN A 176 0.12 11.86 8.85
N VAL A 177 -0.57 10.89 9.47
CA VAL A 177 -2.02 10.94 9.68
C VAL A 177 -2.38 11.97 10.76
N LEU A 178 -3.51 12.65 10.60
CA LEU A 178 -4.08 13.56 11.61
C LEU A 178 -4.56 12.80 12.85
N GLY A 179 -4.95 11.55 12.64
CA GLY A 179 -5.41 10.63 13.64
C GLY A 179 -5.92 9.37 12.98
N CYS A 180 -6.11 8.36 13.81
CA CYS A 180 -6.67 7.09 13.40
C CYS A 180 -7.50 6.49 14.52
N ARG A 181 -8.46 5.64 14.14
CA ARG A 181 -9.34 4.95 15.09
C ARG A 181 -9.72 3.59 14.55
N VAL A 182 -9.70 2.59 15.42
CA VAL A 182 -10.21 1.25 15.16
C VAL A 182 -11.59 1.10 15.79
N GLY A 183 -12.50 0.43 15.10
CA GLY A 183 -13.80 0.04 15.62
C GLY A 183 -14.09 -1.45 15.41
N GLN A 184 -15.27 -1.87 15.86
CA GLN A 184 -15.80 -3.22 15.66
C GLN A 184 -17.15 -3.10 14.96
N GLY A 185 -17.26 -3.54 13.71
CA GLY A 185 -18.49 -3.40 12.93
C GLY A 185 -18.77 -1.97 12.42
N ARG A 186 -18.27 -0.95 13.12
CA ARG A 186 -18.41 0.47 12.78
C ARG A 186 -17.26 1.27 13.40
N VAL A 187 -16.80 2.31 12.72
CA VAL A 187 -15.94 3.35 13.31
C VAL A 187 -16.32 4.74 12.78
N GLU A 188 -16.24 5.76 13.62
CA GLU A 188 -16.42 7.16 13.23
C GLU A 188 -15.28 8.00 13.80
N SER A 189 -14.84 9.03 13.08
CA SER A 189 -13.89 10.02 13.58
C SER A 189 -14.21 11.41 13.03
N GLU A 190 -13.98 12.43 13.85
CA GLU A 190 -14.20 13.84 13.49
C GLU A 190 -12.87 14.59 13.47
N TYR A 191 -12.71 15.45 12.48
CA TYR A 191 -11.52 16.27 12.29
C TYR A 191 -11.91 17.68 11.89
N THR A 192 -11.26 18.69 12.49
CA THR A 192 -11.31 20.06 11.98
C THR A 192 -10.30 20.18 10.85
N LEU A 193 -10.79 20.37 9.64
CA LEU A 193 -9.98 20.40 8.42
C LEU A 193 -9.93 21.81 7.84
N GLN A 194 -8.80 22.15 7.23
CA GLN A 194 -8.66 23.35 6.39
C GLN A 194 -9.01 23.00 4.95
N THR A 195 -9.17 24.01 4.11
CA THR A 195 -9.36 23.78 2.67
C THR A 195 -8.16 23.04 2.08
N GLY A 196 -8.40 22.02 1.25
CA GLY A 196 -7.35 21.22 0.64
C GLY A 196 -7.78 19.77 0.41
N THR A 197 -6.81 18.97 -0.02
CA THR A 197 -7.01 17.56 -0.34
C THR A 197 -6.52 16.67 0.80
N TYR A 198 -7.33 15.66 1.13
CA TYR A 198 -7.05 14.67 2.16
C TYR A 198 -7.27 13.26 1.60
N TRP A 199 -6.57 12.29 2.18
CA TRP A 199 -6.77 10.87 1.96
C TRP A 199 -7.47 10.26 3.17
N VAL A 200 -8.62 9.65 2.93
CA VAL A 200 -9.37 8.87 3.93
C VAL A 200 -9.06 7.40 3.69
N ILE A 201 -8.42 6.79 4.68
CA ILE A 201 -7.89 5.43 4.60
C ILE A 201 -8.85 4.50 5.34
N VAL A 202 -9.29 3.45 4.66
CA VAL A 202 -10.05 2.33 5.22
C VAL A 202 -9.14 1.12 5.25
N ASP A 203 -8.87 0.57 6.43
CA ASP A 203 -7.94 -0.55 6.63
C ASP A 203 -8.46 -1.47 7.75
N GLY A 204 -7.79 -2.59 8.01
CA GLY A 204 -7.97 -3.49 9.13
C GLY A 204 -7.46 -2.95 10.47
N GLY A 205 -8.28 -3.11 11.51
CA GLY A 205 -7.85 -2.90 12.89
C GLY A 205 -6.99 -4.05 13.46
N ALA A 206 -6.80 -5.13 12.70
CA ALA A 206 -6.04 -6.31 13.06
C ALA A 206 -5.48 -6.98 11.79
N ARG A 207 -4.46 -7.82 11.96
CA ARG A 207 -3.88 -8.60 10.86
C ARG A 207 -4.98 -9.36 10.13
N ASP A 208 -4.96 -9.29 8.80
CA ASP A 208 -5.93 -9.97 7.92
C ASP A 208 -7.40 -9.50 8.08
N SER A 209 -7.66 -8.42 8.83
CA SER A 209 -9.00 -7.84 8.94
C SER A 209 -9.32 -7.04 7.69
N ALA A 210 -10.12 -7.61 6.80
CA ALA A 210 -10.54 -6.98 5.55
C ALA A 210 -11.97 -7.40 5.20
N GLY A 211 -12.65 -6.61 4.38
CA GLY A 211 -14.00 -6.93 3.97
C GLY A 211 -14.76 -5.80 3.31
N PRO A 212 -16.04 -6.05 2.99
CA PRO A 212 -16.93 -5.04 2.46
C PRO A 212 -17.21 -3.95 3.51
N TYR A 213 -17.32 -2.71 3.06
CA TYR A 213 -17.62 -1.57 3.89
C TYR A 213 -18.48 -0.52 3.19
N ARG A 214 -19.04 0.39 3.98
CA ARG A 214 -19.65 1.65 3.52
C ARG A 214 -18.98 2.82 4.24
N LEU A 215 -18.37 3.72 3.48
CA LEU A 215 -17.69 4.92 3.98
C LEU A 215 -18.53 6.15 3.64
N ARG A 216 -18.62 7.10 4.57
CA ARG A 216 -19.28 8.39 4.36
C ARG A 216 -18.50 9.51 5.01
N ALA A 217 -18.45 10.65 4.33
CA ALA A 217 -17.99 11.92 4.89
C ALA A 217 -19.17 12.89 5.02
N GLU A 218 -19.28 13.57 6.16
CA GLU A 218 -20.25 14.62 6.42
C GLU A 218 -19.59 15.82 7.06
N ARG A 219 -20.12 17.01 6.78
CA ARG A 219 -19.81 18.21 7.55
C ARG A 219 -20.74 18.27 8.76
N VAL A 220 -20.24 18.63 9.93
CA VAL A 220 -20.96 18.54 11.22
C VAL A 220 -21.06 19.85 12.00
N ASP A 221 -20.54 20.95 11.44
CA ASP A 221 -20.67 22.32 11.95
C ASP A 221 -21.78 23.13 11.24
#